data_AF-N1W6J6-F1
#
_entry.id   AF-N1W6J6-F1
#
_cell.length_a   1.000
_cell.length_b   1.000
_cell.length_c   1.000
_cell.angle_alpha   90.00
_cell.angle_beta   90.00
_cell.angle_gamma   90.00
#
_symmetry.space_group_name_H-M   'P 1'
#
loop_
_entity.id
_entity.type
_entity.pdbx_description
1 polymer ?
#
loop_
_entity_poly.entity_id
_entity_poly.type
_entity_poly.pdbx_seq_one_letter_code
_entity_poly.pdbx_strand_id
1 'polypeptide(L)'
;MKKVVIFIFIVNSYFFGCTKKPGSDFIKYDGYYYMDITLKNFSDYGFPNGENFTYVQFDHSFGKIWMIDAEHNVTKEFPVELANGSELVLKLDKPIYFIFRQHNGSGKIMTLIRFYKELGNPDKSFLNSGYRSDDVKSIEDAKAEIEGYREANKIFEENLPPGQE
;
A
#
# COMPACT_ATOMS: atom_id res chain seq x y z
N MET A 1 -23.66 -43.37 35.71
CA MET A 1 -22.43 -43.43 34.89
C MET A 1 -22.27 -42.10 34.17
N LYS A 2 -21.43 -41.21 34.67
CA LYS A 2 -21.22 -39.85 34.12
C LYS A 2 -20.20 -39.96 32.97
N LYS A 3 -20.63 -39.66 31.75
CA LYS A 3 -19.73 -39.58 30.58
C LYS A 3 -18.99 -38.25 30.65
N VAL A 4 -17.70 -38.30 30.94
CA VAL A 4 -16.79 -37.15 30.86
C VAL A 4 -16.41 -37.01 29.39
N VAL A 5 -16.93 -35.98 28.73
CA VAL A 5 -16.54 -35.60 27.37
C VAL A 5 -15.28 -34.74 27.49
N ILE A 6 -14.13 -35.31 27.14
CA ILE A 6 -12.86 -34.59 27.07
C ILE A 6 -12.85 -33.84 25.73
N PHE A 7 -13.06 -32.53 25.77
CA PHE A 7 -12.77 -31.64 24.65
C PHE A 7 -11.26 -31.48 24.55
N ILE A 8 -10.63 -32.22 23.64
CA ILE A 8 -9.25 -31.98 23.22
C ILE A 8 -9.28 -30.69 22.39
N PHE A 9 -8.94 -29.57 23.02
CA PHE A 9 -8.49 -28.39 22.30
C PHE A 9 -7.19 -28.75 21.59
N ILE A 10 -7.29 -29.18 20.34
CA ILE A 10 -6.16 -29.15 19.42
C ILE A 10 -5.89 -27.67 19.18
N VAL A 11 -5.07 -27.08 20.05
CA VAL A 11 -4.35 -25.86 19.74
C VAL A 11 -3.48 -26.23 18.55
N ASN A 12 -4.01 -25.95 17.37
CA ASN A 12 -3.30 -26.08 16.12
C ASN A 12 -2.25 -24.95 16.17
N SER A 13 -1.14 -25.23 16.84
CA SER A 13 0.07 -24.43 16.81
C SER A 13 0.59 -24.51 15.39
N TYR A 14 0.00 -23.67 14.55
CA TYR A 14 0.59 -23.21 13.32
C TYR A 14 1.93 -22.54 13.67
N PHE A 15 2.96 -23.38 13.79
CA PHE A 15 4.35 -23.04 13.55
C PHE A 15 4.49 -22.65 12.07
N PHE A 16 3.86 -21.55 11.67
CA PHE A 16 4.27 -20.81 10.49
C PHE A 16 5.38 -19.87 10.94
N GLY A 17 6.50 -19.94 10.22
CA GLY A 17 7.82 -19.48 10.65
C GLY A 17 7.87 -18.06 11.20
N CYS A 18 8.97 -17.73 11.88
CA CYS A 18 9.29 -16.36 12.28
C CYS A 18 9.25 -15.42 11.07
N THR A 19 8.08 -14.88 10.78
CA THR A 19 7.84 -13.77 9.87
C THR A 19 8.41 -12.55 10.58
N LYS A 20 9.60 -12.10 10.17
CA LYS A 20 10.21 -10.92 10.78
C LYS A 20 9.42 -9.70 10.34
N LYS A 21 8.65 -9.13 11.27
CA LYS A 21 8.06 -7.80 11.11
C LYS A 21 9.16 -6.80 10.71
N PRO A 22 8.82 -5.73 9.97
CA PRO A 22 9.74 -4.62 9.75
C PRO A 22 10.32 -4.14 11.09
N GLY A 23 11.64 -3.98 11.13
CA GLY A 23 12.33 -3.45 12.33
C GLY A 23 12.09 -1.95 12.53
N SER A 24 12.63 -1.41 13.61
CA SER A 24 12.53 0.02 13.94
C SER A 24 13.08 0.96 12.86
N ASP A 25 13.99 0.48 12.01
CA ASP A 25 14.57 1.27 10.91
C ASP A 25 13.52 1.69 9.86
N PHE A 26 12.35 1.05 9.85
CA PHE A 26 11.25 1.37 8.96
C PHE A 26 10.27 2.41 9.51
N ILE A 27 10.36 2.81 10.79
CA ILE A 27 9.48 3.82 11.41
C ILE A 27 9.44 5.11 10.59
N LYS A 28 10.58 5.55 10.07
CA LYS A 28 10.69 6.77 9.24
C LYS A 28 9.86 6.72 7.96
N TYR A 29 9.44 5.53 7.53
CA TYR A 29 8.63 5.31 6.34
C TYR A 29 7.13 5.19 6.65
N ASP A 30 6.71 5.28 7.90
CA ASP A 30 5.29 5.37 8.23
C ASP A 30 4.64 6.56 7.56
N GLY A 31 3.45 6.33 7.00
CA GLY A 31 2.64 7.37 6.40
C GLY A 31 1.91 6.93 5.14
N TYR A 32 1.31 7.92 4.50
CA TYR A 32 0.52 7.76 3.28
C TYR A 32 1.37 8.09 2.06
N TYR A 33 1.14 7.33 0.99
CA TYR A 33 1.84 7.42 -0.27
C TYR A 33 0.80 7.49 -1.39
N TYR A 34 0.80 8.60 -2.12
CA TYR A 34 -0.01 8.77 -3.32
C TYR A 34 0.60 7.99 -4.48
N MET A 35 -0.21 7.21 -5.17
CA MET A 35 0.20 6.34 -6.28
C MET A 35 -0.13 7.00 -7.61
N ASP A 36 0.90 7.45 -8.33
CA ASP A 36 0.77 8.18 -9.60
C ASP A 36 0.15 7.32 -10.74
N ILE A 37 0.41 6.01 -10.68
CA ILE A 37 -0.28 5.03 -11.51
C ILE A 37 -1.12 4.20 -10.55
N THR A 38 -2.44 4.16 -10.80
CA THR A 38 -3.32 3.29 -10.06
C THR A 38 -2.79 1.85 -10.09
N LEU A 39 -2.91 1.14 -8.97
CA LEU A 39 -2.76 -0.31 -8.92
C LEU A 39 -3.87 -1.06 -9.72
N LYS A 40 -4.11 -0.71 -11.00
CA LYS A 40 -5.04 -1.42 -11.90
C LYS A 40 -4.34 -2.67 -12.43
N ASN A 41 -5.05 -3.80 -12.46
CA ASN A 41 -4.64 -5.09 -13.05
C ASN A 41 -3.77 -6.02 -12.17
N PHE A 42 -4.10 -6.16 -10.89
CA PHE A 42 -3.43 -7.11 -9.98
C PHE A 42 -4.25 -8.37 -9.69
N SER A 43 -5.17 -8.77 -10.58
CA SER A 43 -5.97 -10.00 -10.39
C SER A 43 -5.13 -11.25 -10.23
N ASP A 44 -4.00 -11.32 -10.94
CA ASP A 44 -3.00 -12.39 -10.79
C ASP A 44 -2.33 -12.46 -9.41
N TYR A 45 -2.51 -11.43 -8.59
CA TYR A 45 -1.94 -11.26 -7.24
C TYR A 45 -3.02 -11.21 -6.17
N GLY A 46 -4.28 -11.56 -6.50
CA GLY A 46 -5.39 -11.62 -5.54
C GLY A 46 -6.18 -10.31 -5.39
N PHE A 47 -5.98 -9.32 -6.26
CA PHE A 47 -6.79 -8.10 -6.27
C PHE A 47 -7.96 -8.19 -7.25
N PRO A 48 -9.21 -7.96 -6.82
CA PRO A 48 -10.34 -7.84 -7.73
C PRO A 48 -10.05 -6.84 -8.87
N ASN A 49 -10.40 -7.22 -10.09
CA ASN A 49 -10.35 -6.30 -11.23
C ASN A 49 -11.31 -5.13 -10.97
N GLY A 50 -10.85 -3.90 -11.22
CA GLY A 50 -11.66 -2.67 -11.12
C GLY A 50 -11.35 -1.77 -9.92
N GLU A 51 -10.55 -2.23 -8.95
CA GLU A 51 -10.16 -1.38 -7.80
C GLU A 51 -9.11 -0.34 -8.18
N ASN A 52 -9.35 0.91 -7.78
CA ASN A 52 -8.53 2.07 -8.09
C ASN A 52 -7.75 2.53 -6.86
N PHE A 53 -6.78 1.73 -6.40
CA PHE A 53 -5.97 2.12 -5.25
C PHE A 53 -5.03 3.28 -5.59
N THR A 54 -5.42 4.46 -5.14
CA THR A 54 -4.73 5.73 -5.33
C THR A 54 -3.82 6.08 -4.16
N TYR A 55 -4.06 5.51 -2.98
CA TYR A 55 -3.15 5.63 -1.83
C TYR A 55 -2.74 4.28 -1.28
N VAL A 56 -1.53 4.28 -0.72
CA VAL A 56 -1.04 3.23 0.16
C VAL A 56 -0.63 3.87 1.49
N GLN A 57 -1.04 3.27 2.60
CA GLN A 57 -0.52 3.60 3.92
C GLN A 57 0.41 2.49 4.38
N PHE A 58 1.64 2.82 4.73
CA PHE A 58 2.54 1.91 5.44
C PHE A 58 2.52 2.20 6.93
N ASP A 59 2.43 1.14 7.73
CA ASP A 59 2.51 1.20 9.19
C ASP A 59 3.31 0.03 9.72
N HIS A 60 4.53 0.36 10.14
CA HIS A 60 5.47 -0.62 10.69
C HIS A 60 4.96 -1.23 12.01
N SER A 61 4.16 -0.49 12.79
CA SER A 61 3.76 -0.89 14.15
C SER A 61 2.83 -2.10 14.10
N PHE A 62 1.90 -2.09 13.14
CA PHE A 62 1.07 -3.25 12.83
C PHE A 62 1.76 -4.21 11.86
N GLY A 63 2.80 -3.77 11.14
CA GLY A 63 3.47 -4.55 10.11
C GLY A 63 2.54 -4.78 8.93
N LYS A 64 1.90 -3.71 8.45
CA LYS A 64 0.85 -3.75 7.43
C LYS A 64 1.02 -2.65 6.39
N ILE A 65 0.41 -2.90 5.23
CA ILE A 65 0.06 -1.90 4.25
C ILE A 65 -1.45 -1.85 4.11
N TRP A 66 -2.03 -0.66 4.11
CA TRP A 66 -3.39 -0.46 3.62
C TRP A 66 -3.36 0.10 2.21
N MET A 67 -4.11 -0.53 1.32
CA MET A 67 -4.39 0.01 0.00
C MET A 67 -5.77 0.66 0.03
N ILE A 68 -5.85 1.89 -0.49
CA ILE A 68 -7.01 2.76 -0.34
C ILE A 68 -7.47 3.17 -1.75
N ASP A 69 -8.67 2.70 -2.12
CA ASP A 69 -9.43 3.21 -3.25
C ASP A 69 -10.39 4.26 -2.67
N ALA A 70 -9.95 5.51 -2.72
CA ALA A 70 -10.72 6.58 -2.14
C ALA A 70 -11.98 6.91 -2.97
N GLU A 71 -11.98 6.60 -4.27
CA GLU A 71 -13.10 6.84 -5.18
C GLU A 71 -14.31 5.98 -4.81
N HIS A 72 -14.08 4.69 -4.54
CA HIS A 72 -15.12 3.74 -4.17
C HIS A 72 -15.23 3.51 -2.66
N ASN A 73 -14.44 4.23 -1.85
CA ASN A 73 -14.37 4.08 -0.40
C ASN A 73 -14.04 2.63 0.02
N VAL A 74 -13.08 2.01 -0.65
CA VAL A 74 -12.62 0.64 -0.36
C VAL A 74 -11.24 0.70 0.27
N THR A 75 -11.06 0.01 1.38
CA THR A 75 -9.75 -0.16 2.03
C THR A 75 -9.44 -1.63 2.20
N LYS A 76 -8.20 -2.01 1.92
CA LYS A 76 -7.71 -3.38 2.08
C LYS A 76 -6.40 -3.40 2.82
N GLU A 77 -6.31 -4.26 3.83
CA GLU A 77 -5.09 -4.44 4.59
C GLU A 77 -4.33 -5.68 4.14
N PHE A 78 -3.01 -5.55 4.10
CA PHE A 78 -2.11 -6.63 3.74
C PHE A 78 -0.96 -6.70 4.74
N PRO A 79 -0.65 -7.90 5.28
CA PRO A 79 0.50 -8.07 6.14
C PRO A 79 1.80 -7.84 5.36
N VAL A 80 2.77 -7.23 6.03
CA VAL A 80 4.09 -6.93 5.50
C VAL A 80 5.15 -7.68 6.30
N GLU A 81 6.12 -8.24 5.60
CA GLU A 81 7.29 -8.88 6.19
C GLU A 81 8.59 -8.36 5.59
N LEU A 82 9.68 -8.51 6.35
CA LEU A 82 11.02 -8.27 5.86
C LEU A 82 11.49 -9.45 5.00
N ALA A 83 11.65 -9.23 3.70
CA ALA A 83 12.17 -10.23 2.78
C ALA A 83 13.70 -10.34 2.87
N ASN A 84 14.38 -9.20 2.94
CA ASN A 84 15.81 -9.10 3.24
C ASN A 84 16.13 -7.72 3.84
N GLY A 85 17.41 -7.41 4.07
CA GLY A 85 17.86 -6.25 4.84
C GLY A 85 17.19 -4.89 4.54
N SER A 86 16.65 -4.66 3.34
CA SER A 86 15.91 -3.45 2.99
C SER A 86 14.61 -3.67 2.22
N GLU A 87 14.36 -4.88 1.71
CA GLU A 87 13.17 -5.19 0.91
C GLU A 87 12.06 -5.79 1.78
N LEU A 88 10.85 -5.26 1.60
CA LEU A 88 9.64 -5.73 2.24
C LEU A 88 8.79 -6.53 1.25
N VAL A 89 7.95 -7.43 1.76
CA VAL A 89 7.08 -8.28 0.93
C VAL A 89 5.64 -8.29 1.47
N LEU A 90 4.70 -8.17 0.54
CA LEU A 90 3.29 -8.48 0.71
C LEU A 90 3.06 -9.94 0.32
N LYS A 91 2.57 -10.76 1.26
CA LYS A 91 2.22 -12.16 0.99
C LYS A 91 0.79 -12.26 0.48
N LEU A 92 0.65 -12.13 -0.83
CA LEU A 92 -0.60 -12.38 -1.56
C LEU A 92 -0.52 -13.74 -2.26
N ASP A 93 -1.45 -14.02 -3.18
CA ASP A 93 -1.41 -15.22 -4.03
C ASP A 93 -0.07 -15.36 -4.76
N LYS A 94 0.49 -14.23 -5.17
CA LYS A 94 1.89 -14.08 -5.60
C LYS A 94 2.53 -12.95 -4.78
N PRO A 95 3.78 -13.11 -4.31
CA PRO A 95 4.43 -12.07 -3.52
C PRO A 95 4.61 -10.79 -4.35
N ILE A 96 4.42 -9.65 -3.70
CA ILE A 96 4.81 -8.34 -4.22
C ILE A 96 5.87 -7.79 -3.29
N TYR A 97 7.00 -7.37 -3.84
CA TYR A 97 8.09 -6.79 -3.07
C TYR A 97 8.06 -5.28 -3.19
N PHE A 98 8.58 -4.59 -2.17
CA PHE A 98 8.71 -3.14 -2.22
C PHE A 98 9.88 -2.61 -1.42
N ILE A 99 10.32 -1.41 -1.78
CA ILE A 99 11.36 -0.64 -1.11
C ILE A 99 10.93 0.81 -0.93
N PHE A 100 11.56 1.46 0.03
CA PHE A 100 11.52 2.91 0.14
C PHE A 100 12.79 3.53 -0.43
N ARG A 101 12.65 4.62 -1.19
CA ARG A 101 13.78 5.43 -1.68
C ARG A 101 13.63 6.86 -1.21
N GLN A 102 14.71 7.45 -0.71
CA GLN A 102 14.76 8.86 -0.38
C GLN A 102 15.58 9.60 -1.43
N HIS A 103 15.00 10.61 -2.04
CA HIS A 103 15.65 11.50 -2.98
C HIS A 103 15.84 12.87 -2.33
N ASN A 104 17.09 13.33 -2.29
CA ASN A 104 17.43 14.66 -1.81
C ASN A 104 17.50 15.59 -3.02
N GLY A 105 16.46 16.40 -3.22
CA GLY A 105 16.37 17.36 -4.33
C GLY A 105 16.02 18.74 -3.81
N SER A 106 16.73 19.78 -4.28
CA SER A 106 16.40 21.20 -4.05
C SER A 106 16.03 21.58 -2.60
N GLY A 107 16.70 20.97 -1.61
CA GLY A 107 16.47 21.25 -0.18
C GLY A 107 15.29 20.50 0.45
N LYS A 108 14.62 19.58 -0.26
CA LYS A 108 13.56 18.72 0.27
C LYS A 108 13.94 17.24 0.14
N ILE A 109 13.57 16.45 1.17
CA ILE A 109 13.68 15.00 1.15
C ILE A 109 12.36 14.45 0.62
N MET A 110 12.39 13.83 -0.55
CA MET A 110 11.23 13.13 -1.11
C MET A 110 11.36 11.64 -0.80
N THR A 111 10.34 11.05 -0.17
CA THR A 111 10.30 9.61 0.07
C THR A 111 9.35 8.96 -0.94
N LEU A 112 9.84 7.90 -1.60
CA LEU A 112 9.11 7.11 -2.57
C LEU A 112 8.91 5.69 -2.05
N ILE A 113 7.77 5.09 -2.37
CA ILE A 113 7.54 3.64 -2.26
C ILE A 113 7.53 3.05 -3.68
N ARG A 114 8.24 1.94 -3.90
CA ARG A 114 8.32 1.28 -5.22
C ARG A 114 8.02 -0.21 -5.09
N PHE A 115 7.03 -0.69 -5.85
CA PHE A 115 6.57 -2.07 -5.87
C PHE A 115 7.05 -2.84 -7.11
N TYR A 116 7.52 -4.07 -6.94
CA TYR A 116 8.14 -4.87 -8.00
C TYR A 116 7.92 -6.39 -7.80
N LYS A 117 8.09 -7.13 -8.91
CA LYS A 117 7.70 -8.55 -9.05
C LYS A 117 8.65 -9.54 -8.38
N GLU A 118 9.93 -9.22 -8.37
CA GLU A 118 11.00 -10.17 -8.07
C GLU A 118 11.95 -9.58 -7.04
N LEU A 119 12.24 -10.35 -5.98
CA LEU A 119 13.18 -9.96 -4.94
C LEU A 119 14.53 -9.53 -5.54
N GLY A 120 15.07 -8.40 -5.11
CA GLY A 120 16.34 -7.85 -5.59
C GLY A 120 16.29 -7.25 -7.00
N ASN A 121 15.11 -7.15 -7.63
CA ASN A 121 14.96 -6.61 -8.98
C ASN A 121 13.90 -5.50 -9.05
N PRO A 122 14.22 -4.30 -8.53
CA PRO A 122 13.29 -3.16 -8.56
C PRO A 122 12.97 -2.70 -9.99
N ASP A 123 13.80 -3.04 -10.99
CA ASP A 123 13.59 -2.68 -12.39
C ASP A 123 12.46 -3.48 -13.06
N LYS A 124 12.09 -4.64 -12.50
CA LYS A 124 10.83 -5.34 -12.81
C LYS A 124 9.66 -4.76 -12.02
N SER A 125 9.57 -3.44 -12.03
CA SER A 125 8.52 -2.67 -11.36
C SER A 125 7.18 -2.87 -12.06
N PHE A 126 6.10 -2.93 -11.27
CA PHE A 126 4.75 -2.85 -11.80
C PHE A 126 4.28 -1.41 -12.00
N LEU A 127 4.89 -0.49 -11.25
CA LEU A 127 4.50 0.90 -11.07
C LEU A 127 5.76 1.75 -11.06
N ASN A 128 5.67 3.00 -11.52
CA ASN A 128 6.81 3.93 -11.46
C ASN A 128 7.27 4.16 -10.00
N SER A 129 6.37 4.67 -9.16
CA SER A 129 6.60 4.94 -7.74
C SER A 129 5.36 5.59 -7.11
N GLY A 130 5.14 5.39 -5.82
CA GLY A 130 4.25 6.24 -5.01
C GLY A 130 5.06 7.28 -4.24
N TYR A 131 4.51 8.48 -4.08
CA TYR A 131 5.14 9.61 -3.40
C TYR A 131 4.53 9.79 -2.02
N ARG A 132 5.36 9.98 -0.99
CA ARG A 132 4.87 10.31 0.35
C ARG A 132 4.01 11.59 0.29
N SER A 133 2.78 11.51 0.76
CA SER A 133 1.91 12.66 0.98
C SER A 133 1.98 13.04 2.45
N ASP A 134 2.67 14.15 2.74
CA ASP A 134 2.83 14.63 4.11
C ASP A 134 1.60 15.38 4.64
N ASP A 135 0.66 15.76 3.77
CA ASP A 135 -0.58 16.44 4.16
C ASP A 135 -1.69 15.44 4.54
N VAL A 136 -1.58 14.18 4.09
CA VAL A 136 -2.52 13.11 4.42
C VAL A 136 -2.10 12.40 5.71
N LYS A 137 -2.95 12.44 6.74
CA LYS A 137 -2.72 11.78 8.05
C LYS A 137 -3.76 10.72 8.39
N SER A 138 -4.86 10.69 7.66
CA SER A 138 -5.97 9.76 7.85
C SER A 138 -6.51 9.29 6.49
N ILE A 139 -7.32 8.23 6.53
CA ILE A 139 -8.06 7.78 5.34
C ILE A 139 -9.05 8.87 4.89
N GLU A 140 -9.58 9.64 5.83
CA GLU A 140 -10.46 10.78 5.58
C GLU A 140 -9.73 11.91 4.84
N ASP A 141 -8.49 12.21 5.20
CA ASP A 141 -7.67 13.20 4.48
C ASP A 141 -7.38 12.75 3.05
N ALA A 142 -7.06 11.46 2.85
CA ALA A 142 -6.82 10.89 1.52
C ALA A 142 -8.05 11.03 0.60
N LYS A 143 -9.25 10.83 1.18
CA LYS A 143 -10.53 11.04 0.47
C LYS A 143 -10.75 12.50 0.14
N ALA A 144 -10.50 13.40 1.10
CA ALA A 144 -10.69 14.83 0.91
C ALA A 144 -9.75 15.40 -0.17
N GLU A 145 -8.49 14.95 -0.19
CA GLU A 145 -7.51 15.36 -1.20
C GLU A 145 -7.93 14.96 -2.62
N ILE A 146 -8.44 13.74 -2.79
CA ILE A 146 -8.96 13.26 -4.09
C ILE A 146 -10.19 14.04 -4.55
N GLU A 147 -11.15 14.30 -3.66
CA GLU A 147 -12.32 15.09 -4.02
C GLU A 147 -11.92 16.52 -4.42
N GLY A 148 -10.95 17.12 -3.72
CA GLY A 148 -10.39 18.42 -4.07
C GLY A 148 -9.80 18.46 -5.48
N TYR A 149 -9.04 17.42 -5.88
CA TYR A 149 -8.56 17.32 -7.26
C TYR A 149 -9.69 17.19 -8.28
N ARG A 150 -10.76 16.45 -7.94
CA ARG A 150 -11.93 16.29 -8.83
C ARG A 150 -12.67 17.61 -9.04
N GLU A 151 -12.89 18.37 -7.98
CA GLU A 151 -13.52 19.69 -8.06
C GLU A 151 -12.67 20.67 -8.88
N ALA A 152 -11.35 20.71 -8.65
CA ALA A 152 -10.43 21.55 -9.40
C ALA A 152 -10.42 21.20 -10.91
N ASN A 153 -10.44 19.91 -11.25
CA ASN A 153 -10.48 19.47 -12.66
C ASN A 153 -11.82 19.79 -13.33
N LYS A 154 -12.96 19.65 -12.63
CA LYS A 154 -14.26 20.08 -13.17
C LYS A 154 -14.29 21.57 -13.47
N ILE A 155 -13.77 22.39 -12.55
CA ILE A 155 -13.65 23.84 -12.75
C ILE A 155 -12.78 24.13 -13.97
N PHE A 156 -11.67 23.40 -14.15
CA PHE A 156 -10.82 23.57 -15.31
C PHE A 156 -11.53 23.23 -16.62
N GLU A 157 -12.21 22.07 -16.68
CA GLU A 157 -12.96 21.61 -17.85
C GLU A 157 -14.12 22.55 -18.20
N GLU A 158 -14.87 23.03 -17.21
CA GLU A 158 -15.96 24.00 -17.39
C GLU A 158 -15.49 25.38 -17.88
N ASN A 159 -14.20 25.70 -17.67
CA ASN A 159 -13.57 26.94 -18.12
C ASN A 159 -12.69 26.77 -19.37
N LEU A 160 -12.71 25.61 -20.02
CA LEU A 160 -12.00 25.43 -21.29
C LEU A 160 -12.66 26.29 -22.38
N PRO A 161 -11.90 27.13 -23.11
CA PRO A 161 -12.44 27.87 -24.25
C PRO A 161 -12.91 26.88 -25.34
N PRO A 162 -14.01 27.19 -26.05
CA PRO A 162 -14.58 26.26 -27.04
C PRO A 162 -13.56 25.90 -28.13
N GLY A 163 -13.31 24.60 -28.31
CA GLY A 163 -12.46 24.05 -29.38
C GLY A 163 -11.13 23.39 -28.95
N GLN A 164 -10.97 23.02 -27.67
CA GLN A 164 -9.80 22.26 -27.18
C GLN A 164 -10.14 20.88 -26.58
N GLU A 165 -11.26 20.28 -26.99
CA GLU A 165 -11.58 18.86 -26.71
C GLU A 165 -10.68 17.88 -27.47
#